data_AF-A0A5K0ZPT5-F1
#
_entry.id   AF-A0A5K0ZPT5-F1
#
_cell.length_a   1.000
_cell.length_b   1.000
_cell.length_c   1.000
_cell.angle_alpha   90.00
_cell.angle_beta   90.00
_cell.angle_gamma   90.00
#
_symmetry.space_group_name_H-M   'P 1'
#
loop_
_entity.id
_entity.type
_entity.pdbx_description
1 polymer ?
#
loop_
_entity_poly.entity_id
_entity_poly.type
_entity_poly.pdbx_seq_one_letter_code
_entity_poly.pdbx_strand_id
1 'polypeptide(L)'
;YETPTRLRVKITDLDRPRWEIPQDVIPRGTHNNSTSGNGILRLPGVGAPPPQNGTFWGPDSDLVFRYTSNPFNFAITRRSSGETLFDTCSDRSSDPDGPFTGIVFKDQFLSISSSLPTGTSSIYGLGEHTLRSFRLEETDSLTLWNADIPSSAVGLNLYGSHPFYIDLRAPSGRAHGVLLFNSNGMNILYRPSQITYKIDGGIFDFYFFAGDTPVAVVQQYTQL
;
A
#
# COMPACT_ATOMS: atom_id res chain seq x y z
N TYR A 1 -6.33 0.52 -12.90
CA TYR A 1 -5.85 -0.83 -13.18
C TYR A 1 -4.77 -0.74 -14.24
N GLU A 2 -3.54 -1.14 -13.90
CA GLU A 2 -2.42 -1.08 -14.85
C GLU A 2 -2.32 -2.35 -15.70
N THR A 3 -2.50 -3.50 -15.04
CA THR A 3 -2.58 -4.82 -15.67
C THR A 3 -3.68 -5.62 -14.95
N PRO A 4 -4.07 -6.82 -15.45
CA PRO A 4 -4.98 -7.71 -14.72
C PRO A 4 -4.50 -8.05 -13.31
N THR A 5 -3.18 -8.04 -13.06
CA THR A 5 -2.57 -8.40 -11.78
C THR A 5 -2.01 -7.21 -11.00
N ARG A 6 -2.12 -5.98 -11.52
CA ARG A 6 -1.57 -4.78 -10.89
C ARG A 6 -2.59 -3.64 -10.83
N LEU A 7 -2.91 -3.23 -9.60
CA LEU A 7 -3.76 -2.07 -9.32
C LEU A 7 -2.93 -0.96 -8.72
N ARG A 8 -3.11 0.26 -9.22
CA ARG A 8 -2.53 1.48 -8.65
C ARG A 8 -3.61 2.33 -8.00
N VAL A 9 -3.37 2.78 -6.77
CA VAL A 9 -4.24 3.72 -6.04
C VAL A 9 -3.40 4.94 -5.68
N LYS A 10 -3.78 6.10 -6.24
CA LYS A 10 -3.06 7.35 -6.09
C LYS A 10 -3.95 8.40 -5.43
N ILE A 11 -3.52 8.96 -4.31
CA ILE A 11 -4.21 10.01 -3.55
C ILE A 11 -3.33 11.26 -3.54
N THR A 12 -3.83 12.35 -4.10
CA THR A 12 -3.12 13.63 -4.21
C THR A 12 -3.96 14.77 -3.65
N ASP A 13 -3.30 15.90 -3.42
CA ASP A 13 -3.99 17.19 -3.27
C ASP A 13 -4.63 17.56 -4.62
N LEU A 14 -5.85 18.09 -4.57
CA LEU A 14 -6.64 18.46 -5.74
C LEU A 14 -6.17 19.78 -6.35
N ASP A 15 -5.79 20.72 -5.49
CA ASP A 15 -5.53 22.11 -5.86
C ASP A 15 -4.04 22.35 -6.11
N ARG A 16 -3.18 21.53 -5.50
CA ARG A 16 -1.72 21.72 -5.53
C ARG A 16 -0.99 20.44 -5.92
N PRO A 17 -0.14 20.48 -6.96
CA PRO A 17 0.81 19.40 -7.21
C PRO A 17 1.72 19.20 -5.99
N ARG A 18 1.92 17.94 -5.60
CA ARG A 18 2.86 17.55 -4.54
C ARG A 18 4.02 16.76 -5.14
N TRP A 19 5.09 16.62 -4.38
CA TRP A 19 6.25 15.83 -4.80
C TRP A 19 5.84 14.40 -5.16
N GLU A 20 6.35 13.93 -6.31
CA GLU A 20 6.24 12.56 -6.80
C GLU A 20 7.60 12.16 -7.38
N ILE A 21 7.98 10.89 -7.26
CA ILE A 21 9.20 10.38 -7.89
C ILE A 21 9.09 10.57 -9.42
N PRO A 22 10.03 11.31 -10.05
CA PRO A 22 9.96 11.61 -11.47
C PRO A 22 9.97 10.37 -12.38
N GLN A 23 9.37 10.49 -13.57
CA GLN A 23 9.30 9.41 -14.57
C GLN A 23 10.65 9.14 -15.26
N ASP A 24 11.52 10.15 -15.33
CA ASP A 24 12.88 10.02 -15.84
C ASP A 24 13.83 9.35 -14.85
N VAL A 25 13.52 9.38 -13.55
CA VAL A 25 14.28 8.66 -12.51
C VAL A 25 13.86 7.19 -12.45
N ILE A 26 12.56 6.91 -12.40
CA ILE A 26 12.01 5.55 -12.44
C ILE A 26 10.87 5.53 -13.46
N PRO A 27 11.12 5.11 -14.71
CA PRO A 27 10.09 5.02 -15.74
C PRO A 27 8.99 4.04 -15.33
N ARG A 28 7.74 4.50 -15.42
CA ARG A 28 6.54 3.69 -15.17
C ARG A 28 5.67 3.77 -16.42
N GLY A 29 5.02 2.68 -16.79
CA GLY A 29 4.18 2.63 -18.00
C GLY A 29 3.25 3.84 -18.12
N THR A 30 3.34 4.60 -19.22
CA THR A 30 2.45 5.73 -19.46
C THR A 30 1.07 5.21 -19.83
N HIS A 31 0.09 5.42 -18.95
CA HIS A 31 -1.30 5.24 -19.34
C HIS A 31 -1.65 6.31 -20.39
N ASN A 32 -1.75 5.90 -21.65
CA ASN A 32 -2.37 6.73 -22.69
C ASN A 32 -3.77 7.13 -22.21
N ASN A 33 -4.00 8.42 -22.03
CA ASN A 33 -5.29 9.04 -21.69
C ASN A 33 -6.38 8.83 -22.78
N SER A 34 -6.24 7.85 -23.66
CA SER A 34 -7.03 7.68 -24.88
C SER A 34 -7.97 6.46 -24.88
N THR A 35 -8.03 5.66 -23.82
CA THR A 35 -9.05 4.60 -23.73
C THR A 35 -10.13 4.98 -22.72
N SER A 36 -11.26 5.46 -23.25
CA SER A 36 -12.58 5.50 -22.59
C SER A 36 -13.08 4.09 -22.26
N GLY A 37 -12.34 3.33 -21.45
CA GLY A 37 -12.69 1.99 -21.04
C GLY A 37 -12.22 1.72 -19.62
N ASN A 38 -13.15 1.73 -18.66
CA ASN A 38 -13.20 1.07 -17.34
C ASN A 38 -11.93 0.93 -16.45
N GLY A 39 -10.78 1.52 -16.78
CA GLY A 39 -9.49 1.26 -16.13
C GLY A 39 -9.01 2.36 -15.18
N ILE A 40 -9.57 3.57 -15.28
CA ILE A 40 -9.21 4.74 -14.47
C ILE A 40 -10.48 5.26 -13.80
N LEU A 41 -10.56 5.10 -12.48
CA LEU A 41 -11.54 5.78 -11.66
C LEU A 41 -10.93 7.08 -11.15
N ARG A 42 -11.50 8.22 -11.54
CA ARG A 42 -11.25 9.50 -10.89
C ARG A 42 -12.44 9.83 -10.02
N LEU A 43 -12.25 9.81 -8.70
CA LEU A 43 -13.26 10.32 -7.78
C LEU A 43 -13.18 11.85 -7.80
N PRO A 44 -14.23 12.57 -8.23
CA PRO A 44 -14.20 14.02 -8.26
C PRO A 44 -14.17 14.60 -6.85
N GLY A 45 -13.36 15.63 -6.64
CA GLY A 45 -13.29 16.35 -5.36
C GLY A 45 -14.50 17.26 -5.10
N VAL A 46 -15.12 17.84 -6.14
CA VAL A 46 -16.32 18.69 -6.02
C VAL A 46 -17.09 18.68 -7.34
N GLY A 47 -18.41 18.46 -7.33
CA GLY A 47 -19.30 18.64 -8.50
C GLY A 47 -20.50 17.69 -8.57
N ALA A 48 -20.38 16.51 -7.98
CA ALA A 48 -21.48 15.62 -7.60
C ALA A 48 -20.93 14.72 -6.49
N PRO A 49 -21.67 14.46 -5.39
CA PRO A 49 -21.18 13.52 -4.39
C PRO A 49 -20.97 12.18 -5.09
N PRO A 50 -19.75 11.60 -5.06
CA PRO A 50 -19.59 10.21 -5.47
C PRO A 50 -20.57 9.36 -4.64
N PRO A 51 -21.09 8.24 -5.18
CA PRO A 51 -21.94 7.36 -4.39
C PRO A 51 -21.24 7.04 -3.07
N GLN A 52 -22.01 7.02 -1.97
CA GLN A 52 -21.45 6.90 -0.61
C GLN A 52 -20.47 5.73 -0.50
N ASN A 53 -20.77 4.64 -1.20
CA ASN A 53 -19.91 3.48 -1.35
C ASN A 53 -19.76 3.15 -2.84
N GLY A 54 -18.57 2.71 -3.23
CA GLY A 54 -18.27 2.32 -4.60
C GLY A 54 -17.46 1.02 -4.66
N THR A 55 -17.66 0.23 -5.72
CA THR A 55 -16.89 -0.99 -6.00
C THR A 55 -16.51 -1.01 -7.49
N PHE A 56 -15.24 -1.24 -7.78
CA PHE A 56 -14.67 -1.15 -9.13
C PHE A 56 -13.68 -2.29 -9.36
N TRP A 57 -13.70 -2.89 -10.54
CA TRP A 57 -12.73 -3.90 -10.98
C TRP A 57 -12.45 -3.75 -12.47
N GLY A 58 -11.23 -4.11 -12.89
CA GLY A 58 -10.90 -4.24 -14.31
C GLY A 58 -11.53 -5.52 -14.90
N PRO A 59 -11.82 -5.58 -16.22
CA PRO A 59 -12.47 -6.73 -16.85
C PRO A 59 -11.85 -8.07 -16.47
N ASP A 60 -10.53 -8.16 -16.57
CA ASP A 60 -9.76 -9.40 -16.33
C ASP A 60 -9.03 -9.39 -14.99
N SER A 61 -9.24 -8.37 -14.15
CA SER A 61 -8.50 -8.27 -12.89
C SER A 61 -9.15 -9.10 -11.80
N ASP A 62 -8.32 -9.85 -11.06
CA ASP A 62 -8.76 -10.46 -9.80
C ASP A 62 -8.81 -9.42 -8.67
N LEU A 63 -8.26 -8.22 -8.86
CA LEU A 63 -8.30 -7.15 -7.85
C LEU A 63 -9.60 -6.37 -7.96
N VAL A 64 -10.22 -6.12 -6.80
CA VAL A 64 -11.42 -5.31 -6.64
C VAL A 64 -11.10 -4.17 -5.67
N PHE A 65 -11.32 -2.95 -6.13
CA PHE A 65 -11.23 -1.72 -5.33
C PHE A 65 -12.60 -1.39 -4.77
N ARG A 66 -12.70 -1.19 -3.45
CA ARG A 66 -13.89 -0.70 -2.76
C ARG A 66 -13.55 0.57 -2.00
N TYR A 67 -14.49 1.51 -1.93
CA TYR A 67 -14.32 2.69 -1.08
C TYR A 67 -15.64 3.12 -0.43
N THR A 68 -15.50 3.82 0.70
CA THR A 68 -16.54 4.62 1.36
C THR A 68 -16.11 6.08 1.27
N SER A 69 -17.03 7.02 1.00
CA SER A 69 -16.69 8.42 0.81
C SER A 69 -16.57 9.22 2.10
N ASN A 70 -17.33 8.86 3.16
CA ASN A 70 -17.37 9.63 4.41
C ASN A 70 -17.63 8.75 5.66
N PRO A 71 -16.65 8.62 6.59
CA PRO A 71 -15.25 9.01 6.41
C PRO A 71 -14.62 8.20 5.27
N PHE A 72 -13.65 8.80 4.56
CA PHE A 72 -13.01 8.12 3.44
C PHE A 72 -12.20 6.90 3.90
N ASN A 73 -12.48 5.75 3.30
CA ASN A 73 -11.70 4.52 3.44
C ASN A 73 -11.74 3.74 2.12
N PHE A 74 -10.76 2.86 1.92
CA PHE A 74 -10.79 1.94 0.81
C PHE A 74 -10.24 0.57 1.20
N ALA A 75 -10.65 -0.43 0.42
CA ALA A 75 -10.15 -1.79 0.54
C ALA A 75 -9.86 -2.40 -0.84
N ILE A 76 -8.83 -3.25 -0.88
CA ILE A 76 -8.49 -4.08 -2.02
C ILE A 76 -8.79 -5.52 -1.66
N THR A 77 -9.57 -6.20 -2.49
CA THR A 77 -9.88 -7.63 -2.30
C THR A 77 -9.67 -8.43 -3.56
N ARG A 78 -9.52 -9.74 -3.42
CA ARG A 78 -9.58 -10.70 -4.52
C ARG A 78 -11.03 -10.99 -4.91
N ARG A 79 -11.32 -10.97 -6.21
CA ARG A 79 -12.62 -11.33 -6.76
C ARG A 79 -12.87 -12.84 -6.62
N SER A 80 -11.82 -13.64 -6.86
CA SER A 80 -11.84 -15.11 -6.85
C SER A 80 -12.18 -15.71 -5.49
N SER A 81 -11.62 -15.16 -4.41
CA SER A 81 -11.77 -15.69 -3.04
C SER A 81 -12.52 -14.79 -2.08
N GLY A 82 -12.73 -13.52 -2.41
CA GLY A 82 -13.20 -12.51 -1.47
C GLY A 82 -12.14 -12.08 -0.44
N GLU A 83 -10.91 -12.59 -0.52
CA GLU A 83 -9.86 -12.29 0.44
C GLU A 83 -9.46 -10.81 0.38
N THR A 84 -9.42 -10.16 1.55
CA THR A 84 -8.97 -8.78 1.69
C THR A 84 -7.45 -8.70 1.77
N LEU A 85 -6.87 -7.91 0.87
CA LEU A 85 -5.42 -7.69 0.73
C LEU A 85 -4.98 -6.44 1.47
N PHE A 86 -5.79 -5.38 1.41
CA PHE A 86 -5.53 -4.09 2.05
C PHE A 86 -6.87 -3.47 2.47
N ASP A 87 -6.97 -2.91 3.68
CA ASP A 87 -8.23 -2.39 4.23
C ASP A 87 -7.97 -1.27 5.22
N THR A 88 -8.30 -0.04 4.82
CA THR A 88 -8.08 1.17 5.63
C THR A 88 -9.26 1.52 6.54
N CYS A 89 -10.25 0.63 6.70
CA CYS A 89 -11.39 0.91 7.56
C CYS A 89 -11.00 0.85 9.04
N SER A 90 -11.21 1.96 9.75
CA SER A 90 -10.87 2.13 11.18
C SER A 90 -11.96 1.61 12.14
N ASP A 91 -13.12 1.18 11.64
CA ASP A 91 -14.30 0.85 12.46
C ASP A 91 -14.31 -0.59 13.00
N ARG A 92 -13.14 -1.21 13.15
CA ARG A 92 -13.08 -2.50 13.85
C ARG A 92 -13.01 -2.23 15.34
N SER A 93 -14.18 -2.17 15.98
CA SER A 93 -14.38 -2.15 17.44
C SER A 93 -13.71 -3.31 18.19
N SER A 94 -13.10 -4.25 17.46
CA SER A 94 -12.38 -5.41 17.93
C SER A 94 -10.85 -5.28 17.79
N ASP A 95 -10.31 -4.12 17.41
CA ASP A 95 -8.85 -3.90 17.37
C ASP A 95 -8.30 -3.88 18.80
N PRO A 96 -7.54 -4.91 19.23
CA PRO A 96 -6.97 -4.94 20.58
C PRO A 96 -5.90 -3.86 20.79
N ASP A 97 -5.37 -3.27 19.71
CA ASP A 97 -4.36 -2.21 19.73
C ASP A 97 -4.98 -0.79 19.68
N GLY A 98 -6.33 -0.72 19.66
CA GLY A 98 -7.13 0.52 19.64
C GLY A 98 -7.44 1.03 18.23
N PRO A 99 -8.49 1.84 18.04
CA PRO A 99 -8.88 2.34 16.72
C PRO A 99 -7.77 3.25 16.16
N PHE A 100 -7.24 2.92 14.98
CA PHE A 100 -6.37 3.84 14.26
C PHE A 100 -7.18 5.04 13.76
N THR A 101 -6.57 6.22 13.78
CA THR A 101 -7.14 7.40 13.10
C THR A 101 -7.17 7.10 11.61
N GLY A 102 -8.29 7.40 10.94
CA GLY A 102 -8.42 7.23 9.49
C GLY A 102 -7.33 7.95 8.69
N ILE A 103 -7.48 8.02 7.38
CA ILE A 103 -6.43 8.60 6.52
C ILE A 103 -6.15 10.06 6.91
N VAL A 104 -4.89 10.37 7.25
CA VAL A 104 -4.42 11.74 7.48
C VAL A 104 -3.59 12.19 6.30
N PHE A 105 -3.91 13.34 5.73
CA PHE A 105 -3.22 13.91 4.58
C PHE A 105 -2.89 15.39 4.87
N LYS A 106 -1.73 15.65 5.46
CA LYS A 106 -1.20 17.01 5.71
C LYS A 106 0.04 17.24 4.86
N ASP A 107 0.57 18.47 4.87
CA ASP A 107 1.76 18.83 4.11
C ASP A 107 2.98 17.97 4.46
N GLN A 108 3.33 17.88 5.73
CA GLN A 108 4.49 17.11 6.21
C GLN A 108 4.11 15.94 7.12
N PHE A 109 2.87 15.45 6.98
CA PHE A 109 2.42 14.28 7.74
C PHE A 109 1.28 13.57 7.01
N LEU A 110 1.62 12.44 6.39
CA LEU A 110 0.68 11.52 5.79
C LEU A 110 0.63 10.27 6.68
N SER A 111 -0.57 9.81 7.04
CA SER A 111 -0.76 8.58 7.81
C SER A 111 -1.86 7.73 7.21
N ILE A 112 -1.58 6.44 7.03
CA ILE A 112 -2.55 5.46 6.56
C ILE A 112 -2.25 4.11 7.19
N SER A 113 -3.29 3.42 7.67
CA SER A 113 -3.19 2.07 8.20
C SER A 113 -3.96 1.11 7.31
N SER A 114 -3.49 -0.13 7.24
CA SER A 114 -4.27 -1.26 6.73
C SER A 114 -4.37 -2.32 7.81
N SER A 115 -5.58 -2.83 8.04
CA SER A 115 -5.76 -4.03 8.85
C SER A 115 -5.13 -5.25 8.16
N LEU A 116 -4.66 -6.20 8.97
CA LEU A 116 -4.10 -7.48 8.58
C LEU A 116 -4.85 -8.58 9.33
N PRO A 117 -5.17 -9.72 8.70
CA PRO A 117 -5.78 -10.83 9.41
C PRO A 117 -4.75 -11.52 10.31
N THR A 118 -4.93 -11.34 11.63
CA THR A 118 -4.11 -11.90 12.70
C THR A 118 -3.94 -13.41 12.55
N GLY A 119 -2.70 -13.89 12.68
CA GLY A 119 -2.37 -15.32 12.64
C GLY A 119 -2.35 -15.94 11.24
N THR A 120 -2.75 -15.21 10.19
CA THR A 120 -2.71 -15.71 8.80
C THR A 120 -1.78 -14.93 7.90
N SER A 121 -1.48 -13.66 8.23
CA SER A 121 -0.55 -12.82 7.46
C SER A 121 0.89 -13.07 7.88
N SER A 122 1.80 -13.14 6.90
CA SER A 122 3.25 -13.21 7.11
C SER A 122 3.93 -12.21 6.19
N ILE A 123 4.44 -11.13 6.78
CA ILE A 123 5.00 -10.00 6.05
C ILE A 123 6.52 -10.13 5.89
N TYR A 124 7.03 -9.76 4.72
CA TYR A 124 8.44 -9.75 4.34
C TYR A 124 8.76 -8.48 3.54
N GLY A 125 9.91 -7.86 3.74
CA GLY A 125 10.36 -6.68 2.99
C GLY A 125 10.57 -5.46 3.88
N LEU A 126 10.14 -4.29 3.41
CA LEU A 126 10.25 -3.00 4.11
C LEU A 126 11.69 -2.63 4.51
N GLY A 127 12.68 -2.97 3.68
CA GLY A 127 14.10 -2.72 3.97
C GLY A 127 14.55 -1.29 3.63
N GLU A 128 15.76 -0.88 3.98
CA GLU A 128 16.86 -1.74 4.45
C GLU A 128 17.05 -1.72 5.98
N HIS A 129 17.02 -2.91 6.59
CA HIS A 129 17.28 -3.14 8.01
C HIS A 129 17.99 -4.48 8.20
N THR A 130 18.88 -4.55 9.18
CA THR A 130 19.32 -5.84 9.72
C THR A 130 18.34 -6.28 10.80
N LEU A 131 17.63 -7.38 10.56
CA LEU A 131 16.66 -7.98 11.47
C LEU A 131 17.08 -9.39 11.89
N ARG A 132 16.53 -9.87 13.01
CA ARG A 132 16.82 -11.22 13.54
C ARG A 132 16.07 -12.33 12.80
N SER A 133 15.05 -11.97 12.03
CA SER A 133 14.21 -12.89 11.26
C SER A 133 13.91 -12.27 9.89
N PHE A 134 13.74 -13.12 8.89
CA PHE A 134 13.31 -12.70 7.56
C PHE A 134 11.81 -12.35 7.51
N ARG A 135 10.97 -13.13 8.22
CA ARG A 135 9.58 -12.76 8.48
C ARG A 135 9.59 -11.63 9.50
N LEU A 136 8.90 -10.53 9.21
CA LEU A 136 8.82 -9.41 10.12
C LEU A 136 8.14 -9.82 11.43
N GLU A 137 8.74 -9.40 12.52
CA GLU A 137 8.18 -9.45 13.86
C GLU A 137 7.58 -8.08 14.20
N GLU A 138 6.66 -8.05 15.16
CA GLU A 138 6.04 -6.81 15.63
C GLU A 138 7.09 -5.74 15.96
N THR A 139 6.89 -4.53 15.44
CA THR A 139 7.81 -3.41 15.64
C THR A 139 7.11 -2.07 15.51
N ASP A 140 7.56 -1.12 16.32
CA ASP A 140 7.10 0.28 16.32
C ASP A 140 7.85 1.14 15.31
N SER A 141 8.90 0.58 14.71
CA SER A 141 9.74 1.35 13.80
C SER A 141 10.43 0.47 12.77
N LEU A 142 10.00 0.61 11.52
CA LEU A 142 10.78 0.32 10.33
C LEU A 142 10.96 1.65 9.60
N THR A 143 11.97 2.40 10.02
CA THR A 143 12.29 3.70 9.44
C THR A 143 12.93 3.51 8.08
N LEU A 144 12.43 4.21 7.06
CA LEU A 144 13.02 4.28 5.73
C LEU A 144 13.56 5.69 5.53
N TRP A 145 14.88 5.79 5.71
CA TRP A 145 15.66 6.99 5.51
C TRP A 145 17.11 6.57 5.26
N ASN A 146 17.61 6.76 4.05
CA ASN A 146 18.96 6.30 3.70
C ASN A 146 19.99 7.00 4.60
N ALA A 147 20.75 6.22 5.35
CA ALA A 147 21.73 6.70 6.30
C ALA A 147 23.01 5.85 6.25
N ASP A 148 24.14 6.49 6.48
CA ASP A 148 25.41 5.79 6.66
C ASP A 148 25.48 5.20 8.07
N ILE A 149 24.83 4.05 8.23
CA ILE A 149 24.77 3.29 9.48
C ILE A 149 25.24 1.86 9.16
N PRO A 150 26.20 1.30 9.92
CA PRO A 150 26.70 -0.03 9.63
C PRO A 150 25.61 -1.09 9.83
N SER A 151 25.57 -2.08 8.94
CA SER A 151 24.58 -3.17 9.00
C SER A 151 24.66 -4.04 10.26
N SER A 152 25.72 -3.93 11.06
CA SER A 152 25.78 -4.53 12.40
C SER A 152 24.81 -3.89 13.40
N ALA A 153 24.29 -2.70 13.12
CA ALA A 153 23.29 -2.00 13.94
C ALA A 153 21.88 -2.54 13.68
N VAL A 154 21.52 -3.59 14.41
CA VAL A 154 20.22 -4.29 14.29
C VAL A 154 19.05 -3.33 14.57
N GLY A 155 18.06 -3.33 13.70
CA GLY A 155 16.81 -2.56 13.87
C GLY A 155 16.87 -1.08 13.49
N LEU A 156 18.01 -0.56 13.03
CA LEU A 156 18.12 0.81 12.49
C LEU A 156 17.90 0.84 10.98
N ASN A 157 17.48 1.99 10.46
CA ASN A 157 17.51 2.29 9.03
C ASN A 157 18.94 2.28 8.51
N LEU A 158 19.14 1.77 7.29
CA LEU A 158 20.45 1.61 6.67
C LEU A 158 20.54 2.42 5.36
N TYR A 159 21.28 1.92 4.37
CA TYR A 159 21.66 2.64 3.16
C TYR A 159 20.53 2.74 2.14
N GLY A 160 19.59 1.80 2.15
CA GLY A 160 18.48 1.71 1.21
C GLY A 160 17.10 1.94 1.83
N SER A 161 16.16 2.33 0.97
CA SER A 161 14.74 2.46 1.30
C SER A 161 13.91 1.74 0.24
N HIS A 162 13.22 0.70 0.66
CA HIS A 162 12.40 -0.20 -0.15
C HIS A 162 11.02 -0.35 0.51
N PRO A 163 10.10 0.60 0.27
CA PRO A 163 8.74 0.62 0.82
C PRO A 163 7.81 -0.42 0.15
N PHE A 164 8.29 -1.65 0.03
CA PHE A 164 7.63 -2.79 -0.59
C PHE A 164 7.59 -3.95 0.39
N TYR A 165 6.44 -4.62 0.49
CA TYR A 165 6.31 -5.87 1.22
C TYR A 165 5.56 -6.93 0.43
N ILE A 166 5.83 -8.19 0.78
CA ILE A 166 5.05 -9.37 0.40
C ILE A 166 4.31 -9.86 1.63
N ASP A 167 3.02 -10.15 1.48
CA ASP A 167 2.21 -10.82 2.50
C ASP A 167 1.81 -12.21 2.01
N LEU A 168 2.28 -13.24 2.71
CA LEU A 168 1.97 -14.64 2.47
C LEU A 168 0.88 -15.12 3.42
N ARG A 169 -0.26 -15.56 2.86
CA ARG A 169 -1.47 -15.89 3.61
C ARG A 169 -1.62 -17.38 3.89
N ALA A 170 -1.62 -17.74 5.17
CA ALA A 170 -1.97 -19.09 5.63
C ALA A 170 -3.50 -19.25 5.77
N PRO A 171 -4.06 -20.47 5.61
CA PRO A 171 -3.40 -21.69 5.15
C PRO A 171 -3.33 -21.79 3.62
N SER A 172 -3.87 -20.81 2.88
CA SER A 172 -3.99 -20.89 1.41
C SER A 172 -2.66 -20.93 0.66
N GLY A 173 -1.60 -20.37 1.25
CA GLY A 173 -0.30 -20.20 0.60
C GLY A 173 -0.29 -19.08 -0.46
N ARG A 174 -1.38 -18.33 -0.62
CA ARG A 174 -1.46 -17.23 -1.58
C ARG A 174 -0.65 -16.05 -1.08
N ALA A 175 0.11 -15.42 -1.97
CA ALA A 175 0.86 -14.20 -1.65
C ALA A 175 0.17 -12.96 -2.23
N HIS A 176 0.52 -11.76 -1.80
CA HIS A 176 0.32 -10.54 -2.59
C HIS A 176 1.42 -9.55 -2.24
N GLY A 177 1.61 -8.53 -3.07
CA GLY A 177 2.59 -7.47 -2.82
C GLY A 177 1.94 -6.12 -2.67
N VAL A 178 2.54 -5.27 -1.84
CA VAL A 178 2.17 -3.86 -1.72
C VAL A 178 3.43 -3.02 -1.77
N LEU A 179 3.44 -2.05 -2.68
CA LEU A 179 4.47 -1.02 -2.80
C LEU A 179 3.82 0.34 -2.52
N LEU A 180 4.42 1.11 -1.62
CA LEU A 180 4.16 2.54 -1.50
C LEU A 180 5.26 3.27 -2.29
N PHE A 181 4.91 3.79 -3.46
CA PHE A 181 5.84 4.46 -4.35
C PHE A 181 6.09 5.91 -3.93
N ASN A 182 6.86 6.08 -2.86
CA ASN A 182 7.16 7.35 -2.23
C ASN A 182 8.63 7.35 -1.74
N SER A 183 9.35 8.46 -1.93
CA SER A 183 10.77 8.61 -1.59
C SER A 183 11.04 9.46 -0.34
N ASN A 184 10.00 9.95 0.33
CA ASN A 184 10.09 10.73 1.56
C ASN A 184 10.49 9.85 2.74
N GLY A 185 10.97 10.49 3.80
CA GLY A 185 11.21 9.81 5.06
C GLY A 185 9.91 9.24 5.60
N MET A 186 9.95 7.97 6.01
CA MET A 186 8.78 7.33 6.58
C MET A 186 9.15 6.40 7.72
N ASN A 187 8.22 6.25 8.65
CA ASN A 187 8.26 5.20 9.66
C ASN A 187 7.06 4.28 9.45
N ILE A 188 7.33 2.97 9.38
CA ILE A 188 6.31 1.95 9.22
C ILE A 188 6.19 1.19 10.53
N LEU A 189 4.99 1.17 11.09
CA LEU A 189 4.64 0.41 12.28
C LEU A 189 3.99 -0.90 11.82
N TYR A 190 4.45 -2.02 12.37
CA TYR A 190 3.88 -3.31 12.07
C TYR A 190 3.41 -3.99 13.36
N ARG A 191 2.12 -4.37 13.35
CA ARG A 191 1.44 -5.19 14.33
C ARG A 191 0.89 -6.43 13.65
N PRO A 192 0.67 -7.55 14.36
CA PRO A 192 -0.01 -8.72 13.79
C PRO A 192 -1.40 -8.40 13.20
N SER A 193 -2.04 -7.33 13.70
CA SER A 193 -3.37 -6.84 13.34
C SER A 193 -3.38 -5.76 12.27
N GLN A 194 -2.26 -5.07 12.03
CA GLN A 194 -2.22 -3.92 11.13
C GLN A 194 -0.81 -3.49 10.70
N ILE A 195 -0.73 -2.78 9.58
CA ILE A 195 0.47 -2.07 9.12
C ILE A 195 0.14 -0.60 8.91
N THR A 196 0.92 0.30 9.52
CA THR A 196 0.69 1.74 9.45
C THR A 196 1.89 2.45 8.87
N TYR A 197 1.66 3.28 7.86
CA TYR A 197 2.65 4.16 7.25
C TYR A 197 2.52 5.57 7.82
N LYS A 198 3.62 6.16 8.26
CA LYS A 198 3.72 7.58 8.61
C LYS A 198 4.82 8.21 7.78
N ILE A 199 4.48 9.16 6.91
CA ILE A 199 5.36 9.70 5.87
C ILE A 199 5.46 11.22 6.05
N ASP A 200 6.67 11.78 5.87
CA ASP A 200 6.93 13.21 6.06
C ASP A 200 6.65 14.09 4.83
N GLY A 201 6.11 13.53 3.75
CA GLY A 201 5.78 14.28 2.55
C GLY A 201 5.34 13.44 1.36
N GLY A 202 5.33 14.06 0.19
CA GLY A 202 4.94 13.41 -1.07
C GLY A 202 3.44 13.13 -1.13
N ILE A 203 3.07 11.96 -1.65
CA ILE A 203 1.69 11.50 -1.84
C ILE A 203 1.53 10.03 -1.44
N PHE A 204 0.28 9.54 -1.39
CA PHE A 204 0.06 8.09 -1.39
C PHE A 204 -0.03 7.60 -2.85
N ASP A 205 0.97 6.84 -3.30
CA ASP A 205 0.96 6.18 -4.62
C ASP A 205 1.19 4.68 -4.42
N PHE A 206 0.12 3.95 -4.11
CA PHE A 206 0.18 2.52 -3.82
C PHE A 206 0.05 1.67 -5.07
N TYR A 207 0.83 0.60 -5.15
CA TYR A 207 0.69 -0.48 -6.11
C TYR A 207 0.40 -1.78 -5.38
N PHE A 208 -0.60 -2.50 -5.87
CA PHE A 208 -1.03 -3.80 -5.37
C PHE A 208 -0.77 -4.85 -6.43
N PHE A 209 -0.04 -5.91 -6.06
CA PHE A 209 0.37 -7.00 -6.92
C PHE A 209 -0.39 -8.27 -6.53
N ALA A 210 -1.21 -8.79 -7.44
CA ALA A 210 -2.15 -9.89 -7.15
C ALA A 210 -1.52 -11.29 -7.14
N GLY A 211 -0.23 -11.41 -7.47
CA GLY A 211 0.45 -12.69 -7.72
C GLY A 211 0.14 -13.77 -6.68
N ASP A 212 -0.39 -14.91 -7.11
CA ASP A 212 -0.83 -15.98 -6.18
C ASP A 212 0.34 -16.68 -5.47
N THR A 213 1.58 -16.48 -5.91
CA THR A 213 2.79 -17.01 -5.27
C THR A 213 3.80 -15.89 -5.00
N PRO A 214 4.71 -16.03 -4.01
CA PRO A 214 5.74 -15.03 -3.76
C PRO A 214 6.59 -14.70 -5.00
N VAL A 215 6.86 -15.71 -5.84
CA VAL A 215 7.60 -15.53 -7.10
C VAL A 215 6.81 -14.66 -8.07
N ALA A 216 5.51 -14.91 -8.24
CA ALA A 216 4.66 -14.10 -9.11
C ALA A 216 4.56 -12.65 -8.61
N VAL A 217 4.52 -12.43 -7.30
CA VAL A 217 4.53 -11.08 -6.71
C VAL A 217 5.83 -10.35 -7.06
N VAL A 218 6.98 -10.99 -6.89
CA VAL A 218 8.28 -10.38 -7.23
C VAL A 218 8.37 -10.08 -8.73
N GLN A 219 7.90 -10.98 -9.59
CA GLN A 219 7.87 -10.74 -11.05
C GLN A 219 7.02 -9.52 -11.40
N GLN A 220 5.84 -9.36 -10.79
CA GLN A 220 4.97 -8.22 -11.07
C GLN A 220 5.55 -6.90 -10.53
N TYR A 221 6.25 -6.97 -9.40
CA TYR A 221 6.96 -5.83 -8.82
C TYR A 221 8.14 -5.38 -9.70
N THR A 222 8.96 -6.31 -10.21
CA THR A 222 10.11 -5.97 -11.05
C THR A 222 9.76 -5.64 -12.51
N GLN A 223 8.54 -5.94 -12.93
CA GLN A 223 7.96 -5.48 -14.21
C GLN A 223 7.40 -4.06 -14.15
N LEU A 224 7.18 -3.50 -12.96
CA LEU A 224 6.77 -2.09 -12.80
C LEU A 224 7.93 -1.17 -13.14
#